data_AF-A0A151BKU5-F1
#
_entry.id   AF-A0A151BKU5-F1
#
_cell.length_a   1.000
_cell.length_b   1.000
_cell.length_c   1.000
_cell.angle_alpha   90.00
_cell.angle_beta   90.00
_cell.angle_gamma   90.00
#
_symmetry.space_group_name_H-M   'P 1'
#
loop_
_entity.id
_entity.type
_entity.pdbx_description
1 polymer ?
#
loop_
_entity_poly.entity_id
_entity_poly.type
_entity_poly.pdbx_seq_one_letter_code
_entity_poly.pdbx_strand_id
1 'polypeptide(L)'
;MSSRYERKILEVLKKHKDGLTTVNVAKEADISKTTAIKYLAALRAEGKVDYVEVGPSKLWRIKRREKPTAKKHKARSKSEKLEALMEEFKEATGVEGSAIVDSDGFTISADLPDGMDPERFGSLISLLLRTGMKSVDAAKLKSLEGIIIEGGEGRIVIRSEGKVLVAAFCKPDTPLGTVRLEMKDLAEKINKVLT
;
A
#
# COMPACT_ATOMS: atom_id res chain seq x y z
N MET A 1 6.04 15.11 -35.74
CA MET A 1 5.52 16.48 -35.49
C MET A 1 4.15 16.35 -34.86
N SER A 2 3.86 17.01 -33.73
CA SER A 2 2.56 16.89 -33.06
C SER A 2 1.47 17.64 -33.83
N SER A 3 0.36 16.97 -34.14
CA SER A 3 -0.78 17.56 -34.85
C SER A 3 -1.30 18.83 -34.15
N ARG A 4 -1.83 19.80 -34.91
CA ARG A 4 -2.49 21.01 -34.35
C ARG A 4 -3.57 20.63 -33.32
N TYR A 5 -4.27 19.53 -33.54
CA TYR A 5 -5.32 19.04 -32.66
C TYR A 5 -4.79 18.42 -31.35
N GLU A 6 -3.67 17.70 -31.41
CA GLU A 6 -3.02 17.17 -30.20
C GLU A 6 -2.61 18.29 -29.25
N ARG A 7 -2.02 19.37 -29.79
CA ARG A 7 -1.60 20.53 -28.99
C ARG A 7 -2.80 21.19 -28.31
N LYS A 8 -3.90 21.42 -29.02
CA LYS A 8 -5.14 21.98 -28.47
C LYS A 8 -5.70 21.11 -27.34
N ILE A 9 -5.82 19.80 -27.55
CA ILE A 9 -6.33 18.86 -26.54
C ILE A 9 -5.43 18.85 -25.30
N LEU A 10 -4.11 18.80 -25.47
CA LEU A 10 -3.18 18.84 -24.36
C LEU A 10 -3.24 20.17 -23.60
N GLU A 11 -3.44 21.30 -24.27
CA GLU A 11 -3.56 22.59 -23.57
C GLU A 11 -4.81 22.66 -22.69
N VAL A 12 -5.94 22.18 -23.21
CA VAL A 12 -7.20 22.04 -22.47
C VAL A 12 -7.02 21.15 -21.25
N LEU A 13 -6.48 19.94 -21.42
CA LEU A 13 -6.29 19.01 -20.31
C LEU A 13 -5.23 19.47 -19.29
N LYS A 14 -4.33 20.41 -19.63
CA LYS A 14 -3.42 21.04 -18.64
C LYS A 14 -4.16 21.97 -17.68
N LYS A 15 -5.21 22.62 -18.15
CA LYS A 15 -6.01 23.59 -17.38
C LYS A 15 -6.96 22.89 -16.40
N HIS A 16 -7.37 21.65 -16.70
CA HIS A 16 -8.35 20.89 -15.91
C HIS A 16 -7.75 19.64 -15.28
N LYS A 17 -7.24 19.77 -14.04
CA LYS A 17 -6.55 18.69 -13.31
C LYS A 17 -7.46 17.50 -12.95
N ASP A 18 -8.74 17.76 -12.69
CA ASP A 18 -9.74 16.74 -12.33
C ASP A 18 -10.26 15.95 -13.54
N GLY A 19 -9.84 16.35 -14.73
CA GLY A 19 -10.18 15.72 -15.99
C GLY A 19 -11.50 16.22 -16.60
N LEU A 20 -11.66 15.97 -17.88
CA LEU A 20 -12.81 16.43 -18.67
C LEU A 20 -13.42 15.30 -19.47
N THR A 21 -14.75 15.33 -19.61
CA THR A 21 -15.42 14.42 -20.55
C THR A 21 -14.97 14.69 -21.98
N THR A 22 -15.04 13.68 -22.84
CA THR A 22 -14.74 13.82 -24.27
C THR A 22 -15.48 15.00 -24.92
N VAL A 23 -16.73 15.25 -24.50
CA VAL A 23 -17.56 16.36 -24.99
C VAL A 23 -17.01 17.70 -24.56
N ASN A 24 -16.60 17.84 -23.29
CA ASN A 24 -16.04 19.09 -22.79
C ASN A 24 -14.65 19.37 -23.35
N VAL A 25 -13.83 18.33 -23.55
CA VAL A 25 -12.55 18.46 -24.26
C VAL A 25 -12.78 18.97 -25.69
N ALA A 26 -13.75 18.41 -26.41
CA ALA A 26 -14.07 18.84 -27.77
C ALA A 26 -14.51 20.31 -27.83
N LYS A 27 -15.38 20.71 -26.88
CA LYS A 27 -15.90 22.07 -26.77
C LYS A 27 -14.80 23.09 -26.47
N GLU A 28 -13.96 22.84 -25.46
CA GLU A 28 -12.88 23.77 -25.08
C GLU A 28 -11.72 23.79 -26.06
N ALA A 29 -11.43 22.67 -26.73
CA ALA A 29 -10.38 22.63 -27.74
C ALA A 29 -10.85 23.22 -29.09
N ASP A 30 -12.13 23.55 -29.21
CA ASP A 30 -12.78 24.02 -30.43
C ASP A 30 -12.51 23.04 -31.59
N ILE A 31 -12.97 21.80 -31.40
CA ILE A 31 -12.87 20.67 -32.34
C ILE A 31 -14.14 19.81 -32.30
N SER A 32 -14.37 19.02 -33.35
CA SER A 32 -15.49 18.07 -33.35
C SER A 32 -15.28 16.93 -32.35
N LYS A 33 -16.38 16.36 -31.85
CA LYS A 33 -16.37 15.21 -30.93
C LYS A 33 -15.62 14.00 -31.52
N THR A 34 -15.81 13.71 -32.81
CA THR A 34 -15.11 12.62 -33.51
C THR A 34 -13.61 12.84 -33.58
N THR A 35 -13.18 14.09 -33.83
CA THR A 35 -11.77 14.49 -33.80
C THR A 35 -11.21 14.35 -32.39
N ALA A 36 -11.94 14.78 -31.35
CA ALA A 36 -11.53 14.62 -29.97
C ALA A 36 -11.33 13.13 -29.60
N ILE A 37 -12.28 12.24 -29.94
CA ILE A 37 -12.17 10.80 -29.68
C ILE A 37 -10.91 10.21 -30.34
N LYS A 38 -10.71 10.49 -31.64
CA LYS A 38 -9.56 9.98 -32.40
C LYS A 38 -8.24 10.41 -31.78
N TYR A 39 -8.10 11.69 -31.46
CA TYR A 39 -6.84 12.23 -30.95
C TYR A 39 -6.61 11.92 -29.47
N LEU A 40 -7.66 11.81 -28.64
CA LEU A 40 -7.52 11.33 -27.26
C LEU A 40 -7.07 9.86 -27.22
N ALA A 41 -7.58 9.02 -28.12
CA ALA A 41 -7.12 7.64 -28.26
C ALA A 41 -5.64 7.57 -28.69
N ALA A 42 -5.24 8.36 -29.69
CA ALA A 42 -3.85 8.44 -30.13
C ALA A 42 -2.91 8.94 -29.01
N LEU A 43 -3.29 10.03 -28.33
CA LEU A 43 -2.53 10.58 -27.20
C LEU A 43 -2.43 9.60 -26.02
N ARG A 44 -3.43 8.73 -25.83
CA ARG A 44 -3.40 7.66 -24.81
C ARG A 44 -2.46 6.53 -25.21
N ALA A 45 -2.49 6.10 -26.46
CA ALA A 45 -1.54 5.11 -27.00
C ALA A 45 -0.09 5.61 -26.89
N GLU A 46 0.12 6.92 -27.06
CA GLU A 46 1.42 7.58 -26.86
C GLU A 46 1.76 7.86 -25.38
N GLY A 47 0.87 7.53 -24.44
CA GLY A 47 1.07 7.73 -23.01
C GLY A 47 1.12 9.19 -22.57
N LYS A 48 0.53 10.12 -23.32
CA LYS A 48 0.46 11.56 -22.96
C LYS A 48 -0.78 11.90 -22.14
N VAL A 49 -1.86 11.13 -22.27
CA VAL A 49 -3.13 11.30 -21.55
C VAL A 49 -3.64 9.95 -21.06
N ASP A 50 -4.55 9.97 -20.08
CA ASP A 50 -5.33 8.81 -19.65
C ASP A 50 -6.74 9.25 -19.23
N TYR A 51 -7.61 8.34 -18.85
CA TYR A 51 -8.93 8.69 -18.31
C TYR A 51 -9.29 7.91 -17.05
N VAL A 52 -10.23 8.45 -16.28
CA VAL A 52 -10.93 7.75 -15.19
C VAL A 52 -12.39 7.56 -15.60
N GLU A 53 -12.94 6.39 -15.32
CA GLU A 53 -14.36 6.13 -15.52
C GLU A 53 -15.14 6.63 -14.31
N VAL A 54 -16.07 7.55 -14.55
CA VAL A 54 -16.97 8.11 -13.55
C VAL A 54 -18.39 7.97 -14.08
N GLY A 55 -19.09 6.94 -13.61
CA GLY A 55 -20.38 6.52 -14.16
C GLY A 55 -20.27 6.20 -15.67
N PRO A 56 -21.15 6.73 -16.53
CA PRO A 56 -21.12 6.47 -17.97
C PRO A 56 -20.06 7.29 -18.73
N SER A 57 -19.28 8.13 -18.03
CA SER A 57 -18.37 9.10 -18.65
C SER A 57 -16.90 8.79 -18.40
N LYS A 58 -16.06 9.13 -19.39
CA LYS A 58 -14.60 9.09 -19.29
C LYS A 58 -14.07 10.49 -19.05
N LEU A 59 -13.44 10.71 -17.89
CA LEU A 59 -12.76 11.96 -17.56
C LEU A 59 -11.30 11.88 -17.97
N TRP A 60 -10.97 12.51 -19.10
CA TRP A 60 -9.63 12.56 -19.67
C TRP A 60 -8.76 13.54 -18.91
N ARG A 61 -7.51 13.16 -18.66
CA ARG A 61 -6.50 13.95 -17.95
C ARG A 61 -5.13 13.73 -18.56
N ILE A 62 -4.22 14.67 -18.37
CA ILE A 62 -2.83 14.48 -18.79
C ILE A 62 -2.19 13.42 -17.91
N LYS A 63 -1.58 12.42 -18.56
CA LYS A 63 -0.61 11.57 -17.91
C LYS A 63 0.61 12.43 -17.71
N ARG A 64 0.70 13.08 -16.53
CA ARG A 64 1.96 13.72 -16.14
C ARG A 64 2.99 12.60 -16.24
N ARG A 65 3.95 12.73 -17.16
CA ARG A 65 5.30 12.26 -16.85
C ARG A 65 5.59 12.94 -15.53
N GLU A 66 5.39 12.23 -14.44
CA GLU A 66 6.13 12.51 -13.23
C GLU A 66 7.58 12.52 -13.73
N LYS A 67 8.17 13.73 -13.92
CA LYS A 67 9.58 13.87 -13.58
C LYS A 67 9.68 13.15 -12.24
N PRO A 68 10.50 12.10 -12.10
CA PRO A 68 10.47 11.23 -10.94
C PRO A 68 10.58 12.14 -9.73
N THR A 69 9.43 12.42 -9.11
CA THR A 69 9.38 13.20 -7.91
C THR A 69 10.19 12.35 -6.96
N ALA A 70 11.24 12.91 -6.37
CA ALA A 70 12.18 12.27 -5.47
C ALA A 70 11.54 11.53 -4.27
N LYS A 71 10.21 11.41 -4.22
CA LYS A 71 9.40 10.58 -3.32
C LYS A 71 9.07 9.17 -3.84
N LYS A 72 9.06 8.89 -5.15
CA LYS A 72 8.70 7.56 -5.69
C LYS A 72 9.85 6.55 -5.78
N HIS A 73 11.09 6.97 -6.04
CA HIS A 73 12.25 6.05 -5.94
C HIS A 73 12.58 5.68 -4.49
N LYS A 74 12.33 6.58 -3.53
CA LYS A 74 12.50 6.28 -2.10
C LYS A 74 11.40 5.35 -1.57
N ALA A 75 10.16 5.50 -2.01
CA ALA A 75 9.04 4.62 -1.60
C ALA A 75 9.09 3.24 -2.25
N ARG A 76 9.47 3.15 -3.54
CA ARG A 76 9.66 1.84 -4.21
C ARG A 76 10.79 1.05 -3.57
N SER A 77 11.92 1.69 -3.26
CA SER A 77 13.02 1.04 -2.52
C SER A 77 12.69 0.74 -1.05
N LYS A 78 11.87 1.55 -0.35
CA LYS A 78 11.43 1.22 1.02
C LYS A 78 10.46 0.02 1.00
N SER A 79 9.47 -0.01 0.09
CA SER A 79 8.57 -1.16 -0.08
C SER A 79 9.33 -2.43 -0.46
N GLU A 80 10.17 -2.37 -1.51
CA GLU A 80 11.00 -3.50 -1.97
C GLU A 80 11.93 -4.01 -0.84
N LYS A 81 12.48 -3.12 -0.02
CA LYS A 81 13.27 -3.52 1.15
C LYS A 81 12.43 -4.20 2.23
N LEU A 82 11.20 -3.71 2.49
CA LEU A 82 10.32 -4.33 3.48
C LEU A 82 9.85 -5.70 3.00
N GLU A 83 9.50 -5.83 1.72
CA GLU A 83 9.15 -7.11 1.08
C GLU A 83 10.31 -8.11 1.19
N ALA A 84 11.53 -7.71 0.84
CA ALA A 84 12.71 -8.57 0.99
C ALA A 84 12.96 -9.00 2.44
N LEU A 85 12.82 -8.09 3.40
CA LEU A 85 12.96 -8.42 4.83
C LEU A 85 11.87 -9.40 5.31
N MET A 86 10.65 -9.28 4.81
CA MET A 86 9.56 -10.20 5.14
C MET A 86 9.75 -11.57 4.49
N GLU A 87 10.31 -11.60 3.28
CA GLU A 87 10.68 -12.85 2.60
C GLU A 87 11.81 -13.58 3.36
N GLU A 88 12.88 -12.87 3.73
CA GLU A 88 13.94 -13.41 4.61
C GLU A 88 13.38 -13.97 5.92
N PHE A 89 12.45 -13.24 6.55
CA PHE A 89 11.77 -13.67 7.77
C PHE A 89 10.95 -14.94 7.55
N LYS A 90 10.22 -15.03 6.44
CA LYS A 90 9.41 -16.20 6.08
C LYS A 90 10.29 -17.43 5.86
N GLU A 91 11.41 -17.27 5.16
CA GLU A 91 12.39 -18.35 4.95
C GLU A 91 13.01 -18.82 6.28
N ALA A 92 13.38 -17.89 7.16
CA ALA A 92 14.02 -18.22 8.44
C ALA A 92 13.07 -18.92 9.43
N THR A 93 11.77 -18.62 9.38
CA THR A 93 10.80 -19.08 10.38
C THR A 93 9.81 -20.13 9.89
N GLY A 94 9.60 -20.24 8.57
CA GLY A 94 8.60 -21.13 7.98
C GLY A 94 7.15 -20.72 8.28
N VAL A 95 6.90 -19.45 8.62
CA VAL A 95 5.55 -18.93 8.87
C VAL A 95 4.70 -18.94 7.61
N GLU A 96 3.39 -19.05 7.78
CA GLU A 96 2.43 -19.05 6.65
C GLU A 96 2.24 -17.66 6.07
N GLY A 97 2.40 -16.65 6.90
CA GLY A 97 2.32 -15.25 6.51
C GLY A 97 2.86 -14.31 7.59
N SER A 98 3.01 -13.05 7.22
CA SER A 98 3.37 -11.98 8.14
C SER A 98 2.80 -10.63 7.70
N ALA A 99 2.70 -9.70 8.64
CA ALA A 99 2.29 -8.32 8.35
C ALA A 99 3.02 -7.32 9.23
N ILE A 100 3.24 -6.14 8.65
CA ILE A 100 3.79 -4.96 9.31
C ILE A 100 2.69 -3.92 9.35
N VAL A 101 2.35 -3.48 10.55
CA VAL A 101 1.27 -2.51 10.80
C VAL A 101 1.85 -1.35 11.62
N ASP A 102 1.38 -0.12 11.38
CA ASP A 102 1.74 1.00 12.23
C ASP A 102 0.94 1.03 13.55
N SER A 103 1.25 1.99 14.41
CA SER A 103 0.55 2.18 15.70
C SER A 103 -0.94 2.54 15.57
N ASP A 104 -1.37 3.01 14.40
CA ASP A 104 -2.75 3.40 14.14
C ASP A 104 -3.60 2.26 13.57
N GLY A 105 -2.94 1.18 13.11
CA GLY A 105 -3.60 0.01 12.53
C GLY A 105 -3.57 -0.01 11.01
N PHE A 106 -2.85 0.89 10.36
CA PHE A 106 -2.65 0.87 8.92
C PHE A 106 -1.58 -0.13 8.55
N THR A 107 -1.88 -0.95 7.54
CA THR A 107 -0.94 -1.96 7.07
C THR A 107 0.12 -1.32 6.17
N ILE A 108 1.39 -1.49 6.55
CA ILE A 108 2.56 -0.99 5.81
C ILE A 108 2.97 -2.00 4.72
N SER A 109 3.00 -3.28 5.07
CA SER A 109 3.31 -4.40 4.16
C SER A 109 2.71 -5.68 4.72
N ALA A 110 2.25 -6.59 3.86
CA ALA A 110 1.59 -7.81 4.29
C ALA A 110 1.71 -8.92 3.25
N ASP A 111 2.02 -10.12 3.74
CA ASP A 111 1.92 -11.40 3.05
C ASP A 111 1.06 -12.30 3.94
N LEU A 112 -0.27 -12.26 3.75
CA LEU A 112 -1.24 -12.91 4.63
C LEU A 112 -1.73 -14.23 4.03
N PRO A 113 -2.24 -15.16 4.87
CA PRO A 113 -2.99 -16.31 4.39
C PRO A 113 -4.18 -15.92 3.50
N ASP A 114 -4.54 -16.82 2.58
CA ASP A 114 -5.59 -16.59 1.59
C ASP A 114 -6.92 -16.15 2.22
N GLY A 115 -7.58 -15.18 1.58
CA GLY A 115 -8.89 -14.68 2.00
C GLY A 115 -8.84 -13.66 3.15
N MET A 116 -7.67 -13.32 3.67
CA MET A 116 -7.50 -12.28 4.68
C MET A 116 -7.27 -10.91 4.04
N ASP A 117 -8.02 -9.91 4.49
CA ASP A 117 -7.85 -8.52 4.07
C ASP A 117 -6.83 -7.80 4.97
N PRO A 118 -5.75 -7.22 4.42
CA PRO A 118 -4.70 -6.60 5.23
C PRO A 118 -5.17 -5.39 6.05
N GLU A 119 -6.09 -4.58 5.55
CA GLU A 119 -6.58 -3.39 6.27
C GLU A 119 -7.48 -3.78 7.44
N ARG A 120 -8.33 -4.80 7.25
CA ARG A 120 -9.14 -5.39 8.32
C ARG A 120 -8.25 -6.03 9.37
N PHE A 121 -7.21 -6.75 8.97
CA PHE A 121 -6.27 -7.36 9.91
C PHE A 121 -5.55 -6.31 10.75
N GLY A 122 -4.98 -5.27 10.12
CA GLY A 122 -4.31 -4.17 10.82
C GLY A 122 -5.23 -3.48 11.84
N SER A 123 -6.48 -3.22 11.43
CA SER A 123 -7.51 -2.65 12.32
C SER A 123 -7.75 -3.52 13.57
N LEU A 124 -7.95 -4.83 13.39
CA LEU A 124 -8.17 -5.77 14.49
C LEU A 124 -6.97 -5.86 15.44
N ILE A 125 -5.76 -5.95 14.90
CA ILE A 125 -4.54 -6.03 15.72
C ILE A 125 -4.32 -4.76 16.54
N SER A 126 -4.57 -3.59 15.97
CA SER A 126 -4.47 -2.32 16.71
C SER A 126 -5.42 -2.30 17.91
N LEU A 127 -6.63 -2.84 17.76
CA LEU A 127 -7.62 -2.93 18.84
C LEU A 127 -7.18 -3.91 19.93
N LEU A 128 -6.64 -5.08 19.54
CA LEU A 128 -6.12 -6.07 20.47
C LEU A 128 -4.95 -5.51 21.30
N LEU A 129 -4.02 -4.79 20.67
CA LEU A 129 -2.91 -4.16 21.37
C LEU A 129 -3.36 -3.05 22.31
N ARG A 130 -4.29 -2.18 21.88
CA ARG A 130 -4.87 -1.16 22.76
C ARG A 130 -5.53 -1.78 24.00
N THR A 131 -6.18 -2.92 23.82
CA THR A 131 -6.75 -3.70 24.93
C THR A 131 -5.66 -4.32 25.81
N GLY A 132 -4.66 -4.96 25.21
CA GLY A 132 -3.53 -5.57 25.91
C GLY A 132 -2.72 -4.55 26.74
N MET A 133 -2.51 -3.34 26.22
CA MET A 133 -1.83 -2.26 26.95
C MET A 133 -2.59 -1.90 28.23
N LYS A 134 -3.92 -1.75 28.15
CA LYS A 134 -4.76 -1.51 29.33
C LYS A 134 -4.68 -2.66 30.34
N SER A 135 -4.60 -3.90 29.87
CA SER A 135 -4.45 -5.07 30.74
C SER A 135 -3.09 -5.12 31.44
N VAL A 136 -2.01 -4.79 30.73
CA VAL A 136 -0.65 -4.68 31.29
C VAL A 136 -0.59 -3.58 32.35
N ASP A 137 -1.17 -2.41 32.07
CA ASP A 137 -1.24 -1.29 33.01
C ASP A 137 -2.01 -1.67 34.28
N ALA A 138 -3.18 -2.30 34.11
CA ALA A 138 -4.00 -2.77 35.24
C ALA A 138 -3.26 -3.82 36.10
N ALA A 139 -2.45 -4.66 35.47
CA ALA A 139 -1.61 -5.65 36.13
C ALA A 139 -0.31 -5.07 36.72
N LYS A 140 -0.03 -3.77 36.55
CA LYS A 140 1.21 -3.10 36.96
C LYS A 140 2.47 -3.75 36.38
N LEU A 141 2.36 -4.31 35.18
CA LEU A 141 3.48 -4.81 34.40
C LEU A 141 4.19 -3.64 33.69
N LYS A 142 5.44 -3.82 33.29
CA LYS A 142 6.25 -2.73 32.70
C LYS A 142 5.71 -2.24 31.36
N SER A 143 5.58 -3.15 30.39
CA SER A 143 5.20 -2.83 29.01
C SER A 143 4.68 -4.06 28.30
N LEU A 144 3.75 -3.86 27.35
CA LEU A 144 3.28 -4.93 26.48
C LEU A 144 4.35 -5.22 25.41
N GLU A 145 4.97 -6.40 25.48
CA GLU A 145 5.94 -6.83 24.46
C GLU A 145 5.25 -7.39 23.21
N GLY A 146 4.07 -7.98 23.37
CA GLY A 146 3.37 -8.67 22.30
C GLY A 146 2.15 -9.43 22.77
N ILE A 147 1.46 -10.08 21.82
CA ILE A 147 0.27 -10.90 22.04
C ILE A 147 0.48 -12.21 21.29
N ILE A 148 0.09 -13.34 21.91
CA ILE A 148 0.00 -14.64 21.24
C ILE A 148 -1.46 -15.08 21.29
N ILE A 149 -2.00 -15.43 20.14
CA ILE A 149 -3.36 -15.94 19.99
C ILE A 149 -3.23 -17.37 19.49
N GLU A 150 -3.75 -18.33 20.24
CA GLU A 150 -3.73 -19.76 19.87
C GLU A 150 -5.10 -20.17 19.33
N GLY A 151 -5.09 -20.83 18.17
CA GLY A 151 -6.24 -21.50 17.58
C GLY A 151 -5.92 -22.98 17.33
N GLY A 152 -6.95 -23.78 17.02
CA GLY A 152 -6.77 -25.21 16.78
C GLY A 152 -5.79 -25.54 15.64
N GLU A 153 -5.73 -24.68 14.63
CA GLU A 153 -4.94 -24.88 13.41
C GLU A 153 -3.68 -24.01 13.33
N GLY A 154 -3.34 -23.27 14.39
CA GLY A 154 -2.16 -22.41 14.36
C GLY A 154 -2.17 -21.31 15.41
N ARG A 155 -1.22 -20.38 15.27
CA ARG A 155 -1.04 -19.26 16.21
C ARG A 155 -0.81 -17.95 15.45
N ILE A 156 -1.32 -16.86 16.00
CA ILE A 156 -0.94 -15.51 15.58
C ILE A 156 -0.04 -14.95 16.66
N VAL A 157 1.20 -14.59 16.28
CA VAL A 157 2.18 -13.99 17.17
C VAL A 157 2.38 -12.55 16.75
N ILE A 158 2.15 -11.62 17.68
CA ILE A 158 2.25 -10.18 17.45
C ILE A 158 3.32 -9.63 18.37
N ARG A 159 4.21 -8.82 17.83
CA ARG A 159 5.23 -8.07 18.57
C ARG A 159 5.05 -6.59 18.31
N SER A 160 5.11 -5.79 19.38
CA SER A 160 5.15 -4.34 19.28
C SER A 160 6.58 -3.88 19.54
N GLU A 161 7.18 -3.13 18.60
CA GLU A 161 8.54 -2.62 18.76
C GLU A 161 8.68 -1.25 18.08
N GLY A 162 8.93 -0.21 18.88
CA GLY A 162 9.00 1.16 18.38
C GLY A 162 7.67 1.64 17.81
N LYS A 163 7.64 1.99 16.52
CA LYS A 163 6.46 2.52 15.82
C LYS A 163 5.70 1.48 15.00
N VAL A 164 6.15 0.23 15.01
CA VAL A 164 5.60 -0.83 14.18
C VAL A 164 5.20 -2.04 15.00
N LEU A 165 4.23 -2.75 14.44
CA LEU A 165 3.72 -4.01 14.89
C LEU A 165 4.08 -5.04 13.84
N VAL A 166 4.71 -6.12 14.25
CA VAL A 166 4.99 -7.27 13.38
C VAL A 166 4.06 -8.39 13.81
N ALA A 167 3.33 -8.95 12.87
CA ALA A 167 2.49 -10.12 13.08
C ALA A 167 3.02 -11.30 12.24
N ALA A 168 2.95 -12.51 12.81
CA ALA A 168 3.34 -13.75 12.16
C ALA A 168 2.24 -14.81 12.33
N PHE A 169 1.92 -15.50 11.25
CA PHE A 169 0.94 -16.58 11.20
C PHE A 169 1.69 -17.90 11.21
N CYS A 170 1.57 -18.64 12.31
CA CYS A 170 2.36 -19.81 12.61
C CYS A 170 1.50 -21.06 12.54
N LYS A 171 2.07 -22.15 12.04
CA LYS A 171 1.49 -23.49 12.16
C LYS A 171 1.57 -23.96 13.63
N PRO A 172 0.80 -25.00 14.02
CA PRO A 172 0.81 -25.50 15.40
C PRO A 172 2.19 -25.95 15.89
N ASP A 173 3.04 -26.43 14.98
CA ASP A 173 4.37 -26.95 15.22
C ASP A 173 5.51 -25.93 15.00
N THR A 174 5.20 -24.71 14.53
CA THR A 174 6.22 -23.67 14.32
C THR A 174 6.93 -23.33 15.64
N PRO A 175 8.29 -23.40 15.71
CA PRO A 175 9.04 -23.08 16.92
C PRO A 175 8.92 -21.60 17.33
N LEU A 176 8.10 -21.31 18.35
CA LEU A 176 7.85 -19.94 18.82
C LEU A 176 9.11 -19.19 19.28
N GLY A 177 10.12 -19.91 19.79
CA GLY A 177 11.40 -19.31 20.18
C GLY A 177 12.10 -18.64 19.00
N THR A 178 12.19 -19.35 17.88
CA THR A 178 12.77 -18.84 16.62
C THR A 178 11.95 -17.68 16.08
N VAL A 179 10.62 -17.83 16.00
CA VAL A 179 9.72 -16.76 15.53
C VAL A 179 9.92 -15.48 16.32
N ARG A 180 9.97 -15.54 17.66
CA ARG A 180 10.13 -14.34 18.50
C ARG A 180 11.50 -13.67 18.34
N LEU A 181 12.55 -14.46 18.12
CA LEU A 181 13.90 -13.97 17.84
C LEU A 181 13.93 -13.23 16.51
N GLU A 182 13.47 -13.88 15.44
CA GLU A 182 13.44 -13.33 14.09
C GLU A 182 12.51 -12.11 13.98
N MET A 183 11.37 -12.11 14.68
CA MET A 183 10.49 -10.94 14.77
C MET A 183 11.17 -9.74 15.42
N LYS A 184 12.09 -9.97 16.37
CA LYS A 184 12.88 -8.87 16.97
C LYS A 184 13.75 -8.21 15.92
N ASP A 185 14.55 -9.03 15.24
CA ASP A 185 15.51 -8.57 14.24
C ASP A 185 14.79 -7.89 13.06
N LEU A 186 13.70 -8.50 12.59
CA LEU A 186 12.83 -7.93 11.57
C LEU A 186 12.31 -6.55 11.99
N ALA A 187 11.75 -6.42 13.20
CA ALA A 187 11.22 -5.13 13.66
C ALA A 187 12.31 -4.04 13.80
N GLU A 188 13.51 -4.40 14.26
CA GLU A 188 14.65 -3.48 14.31
C GLU A 188 15.08 -3.03 12.91
N LYS A 189 15.16 -3.95 11.94
CA LYS A 189 15.47 -3.65 10.53
C LYS A 189 14.40 -2.76 9.89
N ILE A 190 13.12 -3.05 10.11
CA ILE A 190 11.99 -2.24 9.61
C ILE A 190 12.04 -0.81 10.16
N ASN A 191 12.22 -0.64 11.47
CA ASN A 191 12.30 0.69 12.08
C ASN A 191 13.44 1.53 11.45
N LYS A 192 14.59 0.92 11.12
CA LYS A 192 15.69 1.59 10.39
C LYS A 192 15.30 1.98 8.96
N VAL A 193 14.51 1.16 8.28
CA VAL A 193 14.01 1.47 6.92
C VAL A 193 12.97 2.59 6.94
N LEU A 194 12.13 2.66 7.98
CA LEU A 194 11.05 3.64 8.10
C LEU A 194 11.50 5.02 8.61
N THR A 195 12.61 5.08 9.35
CA THR A 195 13.28 6.34 9.73
C THR A 195 13.80 7.11 8.51
#